data_AF-A0A0B2USE5-F1
#
_entry.id   AF-A0A0B2USE5-F1
#
_cell.length_a   1.000
_cell.length_b   1.000
_cell.length_c   1.000
_cell.angle_alpha   90.00
_cell.angle_beta   90.00
_cell.angle_gamma   90.00
#
_symmetry.space_group_name_H-M   'P 1'
#
loop_
_entity.id
_entity.type
_entity.pdbx_description
1 polymer ?
#
loop_
_entity_poly.entity_id
_entity_poly.type
_entity_poly.pdbx_seq_one_letter_code
_entity_poly.pdbx_strand_id
1 'polypeptide(L)'
;MDEPKFSRIAKDEVARISSIVRPLNGEQARAVVKSLIADDYLLIEGLPGSDGDVSGKTSTVAVLVRCFLMLGRSVLITSYTHSAVDNLLLKLIRDVDTKDILRIGDGRSIRKELLPLTLQAKLAETNDGDKEFERAQCILKQTVCVCFIVLLSR
;
A
#
# COMPACT_ATOMS: atom_id res chain seq x y z
N MET A 1 -10.10 4.36 -23.95
CA MET A 1 -10.35 3.61 -22.70
C MET A 1 -11.84 3.43 -22.60
N ASP A 2 -12.27 2.22 -22.27
CA ASP A 2 -13.69 1.93 -21.98
C ASP A 2 -14.07 2.54 -20.62
N GLU A 3 -15.37 2.72 -20.39
CA GLU A 3 -15.88 3.24 -19.10
C GLU A 3 -15.59 2.24 -17.96
N PRO A 4 -15.20 2.72 -16.76
CA PRO A 4 -14.83 1.82 -15.65
C PRO A 4 -16.05 1.07 -15.11
N LYS A 5 -15.88 -0.23 -14.86
CA LYS A 5 -16.92 -1.08 -14.27
C LYS A 5 -16.80 -1.15 -12.75
N PHE A 6 -17.96 -1.30 -12.11
CA PHE A 6 -18.05 -1.42 -10.66
C PHE A 6 -18.96 -2.58 -10.26
N SER A 7 -18.43 -3.48 -9.44
CA SER A 7 -19.15 -4.61 -8.87
C SER A 7 -19.80 -4.25 -7.52
N ARG A 8 -20.33 -5.25 -6.81
CA ARG A 8 -20.91 -5.07 -5.48
C ARG A 8 -19.96 -5.65 -4.44
N ILE A 9 -19.78 -4.91 -3.35
CA ILE A 9 -19.10 -5.42 -2.15
C ILE A 9 -20.07 -6.23 -1.31
N ALA A 10 -19.62 -7.37 -0.77
CA ALA A 10 -20.45 -8.20 0.08
C ALA A 10 -20.66 -7.56 1.46
N LYS A 11 -21.79 -7.84 2.12
CA LYS A 11 -22.14 -7.21 3.41
C LYS A 11 -21.12 -7.52 4.51
N ASP A 12 -20.56 -8.72 4.50
CA ASP A 12 -19.51 -9.15 5.41
C ASP A 12 -18.20 -8.39 5.16
N GLU A 13 -17.82 -8.17 3.90
CA GLU A 13 -16.67 -7.34 3.53
C GLU A 13 -16.82 -5.90 4.06
N VAL A 14 -18.01 -5.31 3.90
CA VAL A 14 -18.31 -3.97 4.44
C VAL A 14 -18.15 -3.94 5.96
N ALA A 15 -18.64 -4.97 6.66
CA ALA A 15 -18.49 -5.06 8.11
C ALA A 15 -17.01 -5.13 8.54
N ARG A 16 -16.18 -5.91 7.82
CA ARG A 16 -14.74 -6.07 8.12
C ARG A 16 -13.95 -4.76 7.99
N ILE A 17 -14.28 -3.93 7.01
CA ILE A 17 -13.57 -2.65 6.77
C ILE A 17 -14.14 -1.46 7.53
N SER A 18 -15.32 -1.61 8.15
CA SER A 18 -16.07 -0.50 8.73
C SER A 18 -15.27 0.31 9.77
N SER A 19 -14.51 -0.35 10.64
CA SER A 19 -13.65 0.29 11.64
C SER A 19 -12.48 1.06 11.02
N ILE A 20 -11.97 0.60 9.87
CA ILE A 20 -10.85 1.22 9.15
C ILE A 20 -11.32 2.49 8.42
N VAL A 21 -12.54 2.47 7.87
CA VAL A 21 -13.12 3.58 7.09
C VAL A 21 -13.76 4.65 7.97
N ARG A 22 -14.24 4.29 9.17
CA ARG A 22 -14.95 5.20 10.11
C ARG A 22 -14.26 6.55 10.38
N PRO A 23 -12.92 6.66 10.46
CA PRO A 23 -12.26 7.94 10.70
C PRO A 23 -12.26 8.90 9.51
N LEU A 24 -12.62 8.44 8.31
CA LEU A 24 -12.62 9.26 7.09
C LEU A 24 -13.87 10.16 7.02
N ASN A 25 -13.73 11.30 6.33
CA ASN A 25 -14.89 12.11 5.98
C ASN A 25 -15.73 11.41 4.89
N GLY A 26 -16.94 11.92 4.64
CA GLY A 26 -17.89 11.29 3.71
C GLY A 26 -17.38 11.16 2.26
N GLU A 27 -16.58 12.10 1.78
CA GLU A 27 -16.02 12.06 0.43
C GLU A 27 -14.89 11.03 0.32
N GLN A 28 -14.00 11.01 1.30
CA GLN A 28 -12.89 10.05 1.39
C GLN A 28 -13.42 8.62 1.58
N ALA A 29 -14.39 8.42 2.48
CA ALA A 29 -15.02 7.13 2.69
C ALA A 29 -15.69 6.63 1.41
N ARG A 30 -16.38 7.52 0.67
CA ARG A 30 -16.96 7.18 -0.62
C ARG A 30 -15.90 6.81 -1.65
N ALA A 31 -14.79 7.54 -1.72
CA ALA A 31 -13.68 7.23 -2.60
C ALA A 31 -13.09 5.84 -2.29
N VAL A 32 -12.86 5.53 -1.00
CA VAL A 32 -12.36 4.22 -0.56
C VAL A 32 -13.34 3.10 -0.94
N VAL A 33 -14.62 3.25 -0.61
CA VAL A 33 -15.63 2.22 -0.91
C VAL A 33 -15.77 2.02 -2.43
N LYS A 34 -15.76 3.11 -3.22
CA LYS A 34 -15.84 3.03 -4.68
C LYS A 34 -14.60 2.35 -5.27
N SER A 35 -13.42 2.55 -4.71
CA SER A 35 -12.20 1.83 -5.13
C SER A 35 -12.28 0.33 -4.87
N LEU A 36 -12.89 -0.10 -3.77
CA LEU A 36 -12.96 -1.52 -3.41
C LEU A 36 -13.87 -2.33 -4.34
N ILE A 37 -14.79 -1.66 -5.02
CA ILE A 37 -15.72 -2.24 -6.00
C ILE A 37 -15.35 -1.92 -7.44
N ALA A 38 -14.24 -1.21 -7.70
CA ALA A 38 -13.80 -0.94 -9.06
C ALA A 38 -13.18 -2.21 -9.65
N ASP A 39 -13.68 -2.64 -10.81
CA ASP A 39 -13.21 -3.87 -11.46
C ASP A 39 -12.02 -3.57 -12.39
N ASP A 40 -12.02 -2.39 -13.02
CA ASP A 40 -10.99 -2.01 -14.00
C ASP A 40 -10.06 -0.93 -13.45
N TYR A 41 -10.60 0.26 -13.19
CA TYR A 41 -9.84 1.40 -12.68
C TYR A 41 -10.74 2.43 -12.01
N LEU A 42 -10.16 3.26 -11.14
CA LEU A 42 -10.81 4.44 -10.58
C LEU A 42 -9.79 5.57 -10.45
N LEU A 43 -10.20 6.78 -10.83
CA LEU A 43 -9.44 7.98 -10.54
C LEU A 43 -9.97 8.64 -9.27
N ILE A 44 -9.09 8.81 -8.28
CA ILE A 44 -9.36 9.65 -7.11
C ILE A 44 -8.62 10.95 -7.31
N GLU A 45 -9.37 12.01 -7.58
CA GLU A 45 -8.82 13.36 -7.61
C GLU A 45 -8.71 13.89 -6.19
N GLY A 46 -7.48 14.16 -5.75
CA GLY A 46 -7.26 14.78 -4.45
C GLY A 46 -7.08 16.29 -4.60
N LEU A 47 -7.95 17.08 -3.97
CA LEU A 47 -7.76 18.53 -3.84
C LEU A 47 -6.53 18.84 -2.95
N PRO A 48 -5.75 19.90 -3.23
CA PRO A 48 -4.62 20.30 -2.38
C PRO A 48 -5.11 20.56 -0.95
N GLY A 49 -4.47 19.92 0.03
CA GLY A 49 -4.85 20.05 1.42
C GLY A 49 -4.26 21.32 2.03
N SER A 50 -5.10 22.09 2.73
CA SER A 50 -4.67 23.14 3.66
C SER A 50 -3.88 22.48 4.80
N ASP A 51 -2.67 22.97 5.05
CA ASP A 51 -1.75 22.43 6.05
C ASP A 51 -2.41 22.30 7.43
N GLY A 52 -2.56 21.08 7.94
CA GLY A 52 -2.92 20.81 9.33
C GLY A 52 -3.97 19.74 9.60
N ASP A 53 -4.72 19.26 8.60
CA ASP A 53 -5.81 18.32 8.84
C ASP A 53 -5.40 16.85 8.57
N VAL A 54 -6.00 15.93 9.34
CA VAL A 54 -5.88 14.46 9.24
C VAL A 54 -6.31 13.94 7.85
N SER A 55 -6.90 14.81 7.03
CA SER A 55 -7.55 14.60 5.73
C SER A 55 -6.63 14.69 4.50
N GLY A 56 -5.38 14.21 4.57
CA GLY A 56 -4.48 14.18 3.41
C GLY A 56 -4.80 13.08 2.38
N LYS A 57 -4.52 13.31 1.08
CA LYS A 57 -4.64 12.31 -0.01
C LYS A 57 -3.95 10.98 0.36
N THR A 58 -2.75 11.08 0.92
CA THR A 58 -1.95 9.94 1.35
C THR A 58 -2.62 9.17 2.49
N SER A 59 -3.37 9.82 3.37
CA SER A 59 -4.15 9.15 4.42
C SER A 59 -5.29 8.32 3.81
N THR A 60 -6.01 8.87 2.82
CA THR A 60 -7.07 8.13 2.11
C THR A 60 -6.52 6.90 1.41
N VAL A 61 -5.37 7.03 0.73
CA VAL A 61 -4.70 5.89 0.09
C VAL A 61 -4.24 4.87 1.13
N ALA A 62 -3.71 5.30 2.28
CA ALA A 62 -3.32 4.37 3.35
C ALA A 62 -4.52 3.55 3.88
N VAL A 63 -5.67 4.20 4.10
CA VAL A 63 -6.91 3.51 4.50
C VAL A 63 -7.38 2.55 3.40
N LEU A 64 -7.31 2.96 2.13
CA LEU A 64 -7.67 2.10 1.01
C LEU A 64 -6.82 0.83 0.97
N VAL A 65 -5.49 0.96 1.07
CA VAL A 65 -4.56 -0.17 1.10
C VAL A 65 -4.88 -1.09 2.27
N ARG A 66 -5.10 -0.53 3.47
CA ARG A 66 -5.50 -1.31 4.65
C ARG A 66 -6.80 -2.09 4.42
N CYS A 67 -7.77 -1.50 3.74
CA CYS A 67 -9.01 -2.19 3.39
C CYS A 67 -8.75 -3.36 2.43
N PHE A 68 -7.94 -3.18 1.39
CA PHE A 68 -7.57 -4.28 0.48
C PHE A 68 -6.89 -5.43 1.24
N LEU A 69 -5.92 -5.12 2.11
CA LEU A 69 -5.23 -6.13 2.91
C LEU A 69 -6.18 -6.84 3.89
N MET A 70 -7.09 -6.11 4.54
CA MET A 70 -8.10 -6.69 5.43
C MET A 70 -9.09 -7.61 4.69
N LEU A 71 -9.31 -7.37 3.40
CA LEU A 71 -10.12 -8.24 2.54
C LEU A 71 -9.31 -9.41 1.95
N GLY A 72 -8.06 -9.60 2.37
CA GLY A 72 -7.19 -10.68 1.89
C GLY A 72 -6.67 -10.48 0.47
N ARG A 73 -6.72 -9.25 -0.06
CA ARG A 73 -6.28 -8.92 -1.41
C ARG A 73 -4.83 -8.41 -1.37
N SER A 74 -4.01 -8.81 -2.34
CA SER A 74 -2.65 -8.28 -2.49
C SER A 74 -2.66 -6.88 -3.13
N VAL A 75 -1.70 -6.03 -2.76
CA VAL A 75 -1.61 -4.64 -3.22
C VAL A 75 -0.24 -4.37 -3.83
N LEU A 76 -0.24 -3.73 -5.00
CA LEU A 76 0.96 -3.17 -5.64
C LEU A 76 0.91 -1.64 -5.55
N ILE A 77 1.90 -1.04 -4.90
CA ILE A 77 2.01 0.41 -4.74
C ILE A 77 3.15 0.91 -5.60
N THR A 78 2.85 1.90 -6.44
CA THR A 78 3.84 2.57 -7.27
C THR A 78 3.72 4.08 -7.19
N SER A 79 4.85 4.77 -7.31
CA SER A 79 4.92 6.21 -7.49
C SER A 79 6.16 6.63 -8.27
N TYR A 80 6.20 7.88 -8.70
CA TYR A 80 7.34 8.46 -9.41
C TYR A 80 8.51 8.77 -8.48
N THR A 81 8.26 9.09 -7.20
CA THR A 81 9.32 9.49 -6.25
C THR A 81 9.43 8.53 -5.08
N HIS A 82 10.64 8.34 -4.57
CA HIS A 82 10.88 7.60 -3.33
C HIS A 82 10.08 8.20 -2.17
N SER A 83 10.10 9.53 -2.02
CA SER A 83 9.40 10.24 -0.95
C SER A 83 7.90 9.96 -0.92
N ALA A 84 7.24 9.85 -2.07
CA ALA A 84 5.80 9.56 -2.12
C ALA A 84 5.47 8.14 -1.62
N VAL A 85 6.24 7.13 -2.04
CA VAL A 85 6.10 5.75 -1.55
C VAL A 85 6.38 5.69 -0.06
N ASP A 86 7.48 6.29 0.38
CA ASP A 86 7.94 6.22 1.76
C ASP A 86 6.98 6.96 2.71
N ASN A 87 6.41 8.10 2.31
CA ASN A 87 5.40 8.82 3.09
C ASN A 87 4.11 7.98 3.30
N LEU A 88 3.73 7.18 2.31
CA LEU A 88 2.60 6.26 2.43
C LEU A 88 2.94 5.09 3.35
N LEU A 89 4.12 4.49 3.18
CA LEU A 89 4.59 3.38 4.01
C LEU A 89 4.69 3.74 5.49
N LEU A 90 5.16 4.95 5.83
CA LEU A 90 5.20 5.44 7.22
C LEU A 90 3.83 5.51 7.90
N LYS A 91 2.75 5.63 7.12
CA LYS A 91 1.37 5.53 7.64
C LYS A 91 0.94 4.06 7.76
N LEU A 92 1.30 3.22 6.80
CA LEU A 92 0.89 1.81 6.76
C LEU A 92 1.51 0.98 7.90
N ILE A 93 2.80 1.15 8.20
CA ILE A 93 3.49 0.36 9.24
C ILE A 93 2.94 0.56 10.66
N ARG A 94 2.04 1.52 10.87
CA ARG A 94 1.36 1.75 12.15
C ARG A 94 0.26 0.72 12.41
N ASP A 95 -0.31 0.17 11.34
CA ASP A 95 -1.49 -0.68 11.38
C ASP A 95 -1.31 -2.00 10.62
N VAL A 96 -0.23 -2.14 9.85
CA VAL A 96 0.08 -3.30 9.00
C VAL A 96 1.41 -3.90 9.45
N ASP A 97 1.45 -5.23 9.57
CA ASP A 97 2.66 -5.97 9.95
C ASP A 97 3.77 -5.75 8.91
N THR A 98 5.00 -5.49 9.37
CA THR A 98 6.15 -5.25 8.49
C THR A 98 6.51 -6.48 7.66
N LYS A 99 6.13 -7.69 8.11
CA LYS A 99 6.32 -8.91 7.32
C LYS A 99 5.48 -8.90 6.04
N ASP A 100 4.32 -8.24 6.06
CA ASP A 100 3.35 -8.20 4.97
C ASP A 100 3.72 -7.18 3.87
N ILE A 101 4.69 -6.31 4.15
CA ILE A 101 5.12 -5.22 3.26
C ILE A 101 6.54 -5.46 2.73
N LEU A 102 6.75 -5.32 1.42
CA LEU A 102 8.07 -5.31 0.80
C LEU A 102 8.31 -4.00 0.06
N ARG A 103 9.36 -3.28 0.43
CA ARG A 103 9.83 -2.07 -0.27
C ARG A 103 11.02 -2.41 -1.16
N ILE A 104 10.83 -2.35 -2.47
CA ILE A 104 11.89 -2.58 -3.46
C ILE A 104 12.57 -1.27 -3.80
N GLY A 105 13.89 -1.19 -3.66
CA GLY A 105 14.71 -0.02 -4.02
C GLY A 105 16.05 0.00 -3.29
N ASP A 106 16.93 0.92 -3.67
CA ASP A 106 18.21 1.13 -3.00
C ASP A 106 17.99 1.72 -1.59
N GLY A 107 18.54 1.07 -0.56
CA GLY A 107 18.46 1.51 0.83
C GLY A 107 18.99 2.93 1.06
N ARG A 108 19.90 3.44 0.22
CA ARG A 108 20.41 4.82 0.29
C ARG A 108 19.34 5.87 -0.04
N SER A 109 18.32 5.49 -0.80
CA SER A 109 17.23 6.36 -1.24
C SER A 109 15.93 6.13 -0.46
N ILE A 110 15.95 5.25 0.55
CA ILE A 110 14.81 4.89 1.37
C ILE A 110 14.99 5.50 2.76
N ARG A 111 13.90 5.98 3.35
CA ARG A 111 13.91 6.48 4.74
C ARG A 111 14.38 5.40 5.72
N LYS A 112 15.18 5.80 6.72
CA LYS A 112 15.82 4.87 7.68
C LYS A 112 14.82 3.97 8.40
N GLU A 113 13.67 4.53 8.77
CA GLU A 113 12.57 3.84 9.45
C GLU A 113 11.95 2.72 8.60
N LEU A 114 12.14 2.76 7.28
CA LEU A 114 11.59 1.80 6.33
C LEU A 114 12.63 0.79 5.82
N LEU A 115 13.91 0.92 6.21
CA LEU A 115 14.96 -0.02 5.82
C LEU A 115 14.62 -1.47 6.18
N PRO A 116 14.00 -1.80 7.32
CA PRO A 116 13.59 -3.17 7.64
C PRO A 116 12.59 -3.78 6.64
N LEU A 117 11.88 -2.95 5.88
CA LEU A 117 10.93 -3.41 4.86
C LEU A 117 11.61 -3.79 3.53
N THR A 118 12.90 -3.50 3.38
CA THR A 118 13.63 -3.75 2.13
C THR A 118 13.93 -5.22 1.95
N LEU A 119 14.03 -5.65 0.69
CA LEU A 119 14.43 -7.03 0.38
C LEU A 119 15.79 -7.37 1.02
N GLN A 120 16.76 -6.46 0.92
CA GLN A 120 18.09 -6.64 1.49
C GLN A 120 18.05 -6.84 3.01
N ALA A 121 17.28 -6.02 3.74
CA ALA A 121 17.15 -6.19 5.18
C ALA A 121 16.48 -7.52 5.56
N LYS A 122 15.43 -7.93 4.83
CA LYS A 122 14.73 -9.20 5.06
C LYS A 122 15.57 -10.43 4.71
N LEU A 123 16.54 -10.31 3.80
CA LEU A 123 17.50 -11.36 3.46
C LEU A 123 18.68 -11.44 4.46
N ALA A 124 19.08 -10.30 5.03
CA ALA A 124 20.20 -10.21 5.96
C ALA A 124 19.96 -10.87 7.33
N GLU A 125 18.75 -11.36 7.61
CA GLU A 125 18.42 -12.10 8.83
C GLU A 125 19.10 -13.49 8.92
N THR A 126 19.93 -13.89 7.94
CA THR A 126 20.56 -15.22 7.89
C THR A 126 22.04 -15.20 7.50
N ASN A 127 22.83 -16.11 8.10
CA ASN A 127 24.26 -16.33 7.84
C ASN A 127 24.56 -17.37 6.74
N ASP A 128 23.56 -17.88 6.02
CA ASP A 128 23.71 -19.02 5.09
C ASP A 128 23.50 -18.54 3.63
N GLY A 129 24.60 -18.18 2.96
CA GLY A 129 24.61 -17.57 1.62
C GLY A 129 24.06 -18.47 0.51
N ASP A 130 24.02 -19.79 0.71
CA ASP A 130 23.62 -20.75 -0.32
C ASP A 130 22.09 -20.83 -0.52
N LYS A 131 21.28 -20.15 0.33
CA LYS A 131 19.80 -20.19 0.29
C LYS A 131 19.13 -18.85 0.02
N GLU A 132 19.90 -17.83 -0.39
CA GLU A 132 19.37 -16.47 -0.60
C GLU A 132 18.21 -16.46 -1.61
N PHE A 133 18.34 -17.20 -2.72
CA PHE A 133 17.32 -17.25 -3.77
C PHE A 133 16.00 -17.88 -3.27
N GLU A 134 16.07 -19.02 -2.57
CA GLU A 134 14.89 -19.69 -2.01
C GLU A 134 14.19 -18.79 -0.98
N ARG A 135 14.97 -18.07 -0.17
CA ARG A 135 14.47 -17.12 0.82
C ARG A 135 13.79 -15.93 0.14
N ALA A 136 14.41 -15.35 -0.90
CA ALA A 136 13.81 -14.28 -1.68
C ALA A 136 12.46 -14.71 -2.27
N GLN A 137 12.38 -15.93 -2.82
CA GLN A 137 11.11 -16.49 -3.28
C GLN A 137 10.08 -16.65 -2.15
N CYS A 138 10.50 -17.09 -0.97
CA CYS A 138 9.63 -17.19 0.20
C CYS A 138 9.06 -15.82 0.62
N ILE A 139 9.92 -14.80 0.72
CA ILE A 139 9.53 -13.42 1.05
C ILE A 139 8.53 -12.91 0.02
N LEU A 140 8.80 -13.09 -1.27
CA LEU A 140 7.91 -12.64 -2.35
C LEU A 140 6.54 -13.34 -2.32
N LYS A 141 6.50 -14.63 -1.96
CA LYS A 141 5.24 -15.40 -1.85
C LYS A 141 4.42 -15.04 -0.61
N GLN A 142 5.08 -14.63 0.47
CA GLN A 142 4.42 -14.29 1.74
C GLN A 142 3.98 -12.82 1.80
N THR A 143 4.67 -11.94 1.07
CA THR A 143 4.36 -10.51 1.07
C THR A 143 3.05 -10.25 0.32
N VAL A 144 2.12 -9.55 0.96
CA VAL A 144 0.83 -9.16 0.37
C VAL A 144 0.81 -7.71 -0.12
N CYS A 145 1.78 -6.87 0.27
CA CYS A 145 1.91 -5.48 -0.14
C CYS A 145 3.31 -5.19 -0.69
N VAL A 146 3.45 -4.93 -1.99
CA VAL A 146 4.73 -4.63 -2.63
C VAL A 146 4.78 -3.19 -3.09
N CYS A 147 5.87 -2.49 -2.80
CA CYS A 147 6.02 -1.05 -3.06
C CYS A 147 7.32 -0.76 -3.81
N PHE A 148 7.25 -0.04 -4.94
CA PHE A 148 8.43 0.32 -5.72
C PHE A 148 8.24 1.66 -6.46
N ILE A 149 9.34 2.22 -6.99
CA ILE A 149 9.27 3.41 -7.84
C ILE A 149 9.15 2.99 -9.30
N VAL A 150 8.34 3.68 -10.09
CA VAL A 150 8.33 3.50 -11.55
C VAL A 150 9.29 4.49 -12.17
N LEU A 151 10.35 3.97 -12.78
CA LEU A 151 11.22 4.72 -13.67
C LEU A 151 10.59 4.67 -15.06
N LEU A 152 9.96 5.77 -15.47
CA LEU A 152 9.66 5.99 -16.88
C LEU A 152 10.97 6.35 -17.56
N SER A 153 11.66 5.36 -18.13
CA SER A 153 12.69 5.62 -19.14
C SER A 153 12.01 6.37 -20.28
N ARG A 154 12.38 7.64 -20.48
CA ARG A 154 11.96 8.41 -21.65
C ARG A 154 12.68 7.89 -22.89
#